data_AF-A0A9E5L3Y0-F1
#
_entry.id   AF-A0A9E5L3Y0-F1
#
_cell.length_a   1.000
_cell.length_b   1.000
_cell.length_c   1.000
_cell.angle_alpha   90.00
_cell.angle_beta   90.00
_cell.angle_gamma   90.00
#
_symmetry.space_group_name_H-M   'P 1'
#
loop_
_entity.id
_entity.type
_entity.pdbx_description
1 polymer ?
#
loop_
_entity_poly.entity_id
_entity_poly.type
_entity_poly.pdbx_seq_one_letter_code
_entity_poly.pdbx_strand_id
1 'polypeptide(L)'
;MTFGRDNAFNFNLIDPENPDADTAPQDFKKVGDDLIIFCGNHIFRSLTAETIDPENNAPDTRHSSALLYRVGTKNISVSRCFLQSEEMIKVSHQFFKNSFDLNDFILYLWQTSQILFECETFSSKLKTEFNEKIISNDRLINQNKINNVIPPLNLIQNLNNDVVAYLSNAKRFLIQSYRLLEFFYDAPHAGSNFKQALEWMAKKLGEDHNIVQYLQNEDIHNRKISNLRNSIEHPKEDYRVTVENFSIGPDNKFMAPSWEYNLTEKIDFKSEGPICLSSSLDTMTYNLAVFFEALFVACIDDKLQNSEYGVFRINNTQEDHSKKYKIDKKNDI
;
A
#
# COMPACT_ATOMS: atom_id res chain seq x y z
N MET A 1 24.81 13.55 33.08
CA MET A 1 25.62 13.64 31.85
C MET A 1 25.15 14.87 31.09
N THR A 2 26.06 15.74 30.67
CA THR A 2 25.75 16.80 29.71
C THR A 2 25.48 16.15 28.34
N PHE A 3 24.45 16.61 27.64
CA PHE A 3 24.17 16.18 26.27
C PHE A 3 25.37 16.52 25.37
N GLY A 4 25.75 15.59 24.49
CA GLY A 4 26.71 15.84 23.42
C GLY A 4 26.16 15.24 22.15
N ARG A 5 26.15 16.00 21.05
CA ARG A 5 25.56 15.59 19.77
C ARG A 5 26.19 14.32 19.20
N ASP A 6 27.50 14.19 19.37
CA ASP A 6 28.27 13.04 18.88
C ASP A 6 28.26 11.84 19.84
N ASN A 7 27.60 11.95 20.98
CA ASN A 7 27.55 10.87 21.96
C ASN A 7 26.51 9.83 21.57
N ALA A 8 26.75 8.58 21.98
CA ALA A 8 25.72 7.55 21.92
C ALA A 8 24.45 8.00 22.67
N PHE A 9 23.29 7.78 22.05
CA PHE A 9 21.99 8.19 22.60
C PHE A 9 21.01 7.02 22.61
N ASN A 10 19.96 7.19 23.42
CA ASN A 10 18.78 6.35 23.46
C ASN A 10 17.56 7.27 23.59
N PHE A 11 16.48 6.97 22.86
CA PHE A 11 15.21 7.64 23.02
C PHE A 11 14.05 6.66 22.84
N ASN A 12 12.93 6.96 23.49
CA ASN A 12 11.71 6.20 23.33
C ASN A 12 10.97 6.66 22.06
N LEU A 13 10.48 5.70 21.28
CA LEU A 13 9.56 5.98 20.18
C LEU A 13 8.17 6.18 20.77
N ILE A 14 7.62 7.37 20.60
CA ILE A 14 6.32 7.73 21.18
C ILE A 14 5.38 8.11 20.05
N ASP A 15 4.22 7.48 20.04
CA ASP A 15 3.09 7.91 19.25
C ASP A 15 2.37 9.06 19.99
N PRO A 16 2.34 10.29 19.44
CA PRO A 16 1.81 11.45 20.14
C PRO A 16 0.31 11.36 20.42
N GLU A 17 -0.44 10.56 19.65
CA GLU A 17 -1.89 10.38 19.86
C GLU A 17 -2.20 9.16 20.72
N ASN A 18 -1.23 8.26 20.91
CA ASN A 18 -1.37 7.08 21.76
C ASN A 18 -0.03 6.74 22.45
N PRO A 19 0.34 7.45 23.53
CA PRO A 19 1.64 7.29 24.18
C PRO A 19 1.91 5.89 24.75
N ASP A 20 0.84 5.11 24.99
CA ASP A 20 0.91 3.75 25.53
C ASP A 20 0.98 2.67 24.43
N ALA A 21 1.08 3.06 23.16
CA ALA A 21 1.23 2.13 22.05
C ALA A 21 2.53 1.31 22.17
N ASP A 22 2.46 0.03 21.81
CA ASP A 22 3.65 -0.82 21.67
C ASP A 22 4.47 -0.39 20.44
N THR A 23 5.51 0.39 20.70
CA THR A 23 6.46 0.92 19.71
C THR A 23 7.82 0.21 19.76
N ALA A 24 7.88 -1.01 20.28
CA ALA A 24 9.12 -1.79 20.30
C ALA A 24 9.70 -1.94 18.87
N PRO A 25 10.94 -1.48 18.61
CA PRO A 25 11.59 -1.64 17.31
C PRO A 25 11.76 -3.12 16.96
N GLN A 26 11.46 -3.47 15.72
CA GLN A 26 11.64 -4.81 15.16
C GLN A 26 12.65 -4.85 14.03
N ASP A 27 12.80 -3.73 13.30
CA ASP A 27 13.78 -3.62 12.21
C ASP A 27 14.23 -2.15 12.00
N PHE A 28 15.41 -1.97 11.42
CA PHE A 28 16.02 -0.68 11.13
C PHE A 28 16.56 -0.70 9.70
N LYS A 29 16.10 0.22 8.85
CA LYS A 29 16.53 0.31 7.46
C LYS A 29 17.08 1.69 7.15
N LYS A 30 18.28 1.72 6.58
CA LYS A 30 18.80 2.93 5.93
C LYS A 30 18.20 3.03 4.53
N VAL A 31 17.50 4.12 4.24
CA VAL A 31 16.91 4.42 2.94
C VAL A 31 17.29 5.83 2.52
N GLY A 32 18.12 5.96 1.49
CA GLY A 32 18.77 7.24 1.20
C GLY A 32 19.56 7.72 2.42
N ASP A 33 19.28 8.95 2.86
CA ASP A 33 19.90 9.57 4.04
C ASP A 33 19.13 9.28 5.34
N ASP A 34 18.01 8.56 5.26
CA ASP A 34 17.13 8.34 6.39
C ASP A 34 17.35 6.99 7.06
N LEU A 35 17.29 6.99 8.40
CA LEU A 35 17.13 5.78 9.18
C LEU A 35 15.65 5.61 9.54
N ILE A 36 15.03 4.62 8.91
CA ILE A 36 13.63 4.24 9.14
C ILE A 36 13.58 3.11 10.16
N ILE A 37 12.71 3.26 11.15
CA ILE A 37 12.53 2.32 12.25
C ILE A 37 11.14 1.68 12.12
N PHE A 38 11.11 0.36 12.01
CA PHE A 38 9.89 -0.42 11.86
C PHE A 38 9.51 -1.07 13.19
N CYS A 39 8.33 -0.75 13.69
CA CYS A 39 7.72 -1.35 14.87
C CYS A 39 6.57 -2.28 14.44
N GLY A 40 5.94 -2.96 15.40
CA GLY A 40 4.83 -3.86 15.11
C GLY A 40 3.67 -3.21 14.34
N ASN A 41 3.28 -2.00 14.74
CA ASN A 41 2.13 -1.27 14.16
C ASN A 41 2.46 0.16 13.70
N HIS A 42 3.74 0.55 13.75
CA HIS A 42 4.16 1.93 13.47
C HIS A 42 5.45 1.94 12.67
N ILE A 43 5.66 3.02 11.92
CA ILE A 43 6.92 3.32 11.26
C ILE A 43 7.35 4.72 11.66
N PHE A 44 8.60 4.83 12.11
CA PHE A 44 9.23 6.08 12.51
C PHE A 44 10.43 6.41 11.62
N ARG A 45 10.77 7.70 11.54
CA ARG A 45 12.05 8.20 11.04
C ARG A 45 12.88 8.67 12.23
N SER A 46 14.12 8.21 12.32
CA SER A 46 15.09 8.77 13.26
C SER A 46 15.56 10.13 12.78
N LEU A 47 15.60 11.12 13.67
CA LEU A 47 16.10 12.46 13.39
C LEU A 47 17.29 12.71 14.32
N THR A 48 18.51 12.69 13.79
CA THR A 48 19.68 13.03 14.60
C THR A 48 19.81 14.54 14.73
N ALA A 49 20.62 15.01 15.68
CA ALA A 49 20.83 16.45 15.83
C ALA A 49 21.45 17.06 14.57
N GLU A 50 22.26 16.30 13.82
CA GLU A 50 22.87 16.68 12.55
C GLU A 50 21.84 16.73 11.42
N THR A 51 20.79 15.90 11.43
CA THR A 51 19.73 16.01 10.43
C THR A 51 18.75 17.15 10.71
N ILE A 52 18.57 17.52 11.99
CA ILE A 52 17.69 18.62 12.41
C ILE A 52 18.38 19.99 12.24
N ASP A 53 19.65 20.09 12.61
CA ASP A 53 20.46 21.31 12.57
C ASP A 53 21.86 20.98 12.03
N PRO A 54 21.99 20.82 10.70
CA PRO A 54 23.24 20.38 10.04
C PRO A 54 24.35 21.42 10.11
N GLU A 55 23.99 22.70 10.19
CA GLU A 55 24.95 23.81 10.32
C GLU A 55 25.42 24.02 11.76
N ASN A 56 24.85 23.29 12.73
CA ASN A 56 25.13 23.40 14.16
C ASN A 56 24.93 24.84 14.69
N ASN A 57 23.89 25.53 14.22
CA ASN A 57 23.56 26.89 14.64
C ASN A 57 22.97 26.91 16.06
N ALA A 58 22.42 25.79 16.51
CA ALA A 58 21.86 25.62 17.85
C ALA A 58 22.50 24.38 18.51
N PRO A 59 23.65 24.52 19.21
CA PRO A 59 24.41 23.38 19.75
C PRO A 59 23.62 22.42 20.65
N ASP A 60 22.58 22.92 21.32
CA ASP A 60 21.69 22.16 22.20
C ASP A 60 20.60 21.35 21.46
N THR A 61 20.56 21.36 20.13
CA THR A 61 19.59 20.57 19.34
C THR A 61 19.75 19.09 19.66
N ARG A 62 18.64 18.43 19.98
CA ARG A 62 18.61 17.03 20.42
C ARG A 62 18.17 16.11 19.29
N HIS A 63 18.60 14.85 19.36
CA HIS A 63 18.00 13.77 18.56
C HIS A 63 16.51 13.62 18.89
N SER A 64 15.73 13.23 17.89
CA SER A 64 14.29 13.04 17.98
C SER A 64 13.86 11.91 17.03
N SER A 65 12.56 11.69 16.93
CA SER A 65 11.95 10.86 15.90
C SER A 65 10.67 11.50 15.37
N ALA A 66 10.29 11.12 14.16
CA ALA A 66 9.01 11.47 13.57
C ALA A 66 8.22 10.19 13.31
N LEU A 67 6.98 10.13 13.82
CA LEU A 67 6.03 9.12 13.40
C LEU A 67 5.66 9.37 11.94
N LEU A 68 5.90 8.39 11.06
CA LEU A 68 5.55 8.48 9.65
C LEU A 68 4.19 7.84 9.37
N TYR A 69 3.98 6.60 9.87
CA TYR A 69 2.78 5.83 9.56
C TYR A 69 2.29 5.02 10.77
N ARG A 70 0.95 4.84 10.84
CA ARG A 70 0.24 3.99 11.80
C ARG A 70 0.03 2.56 11.27
N VAL A 71 0.99 2.09 10.49
CA VAL A 71 1.14 0.71 10.04
C VAL A 71 2.57 0.28 10.33
N GLY A 72 2.79 -1.02 10.54
CA GLY A 72 4.10 -1.56 10.89
C GLY A 72 4.31 -2.97 10.33
N THR A 73 5.29 -3.69 10.86
CA THR A 73 5.69 -5.02 10.36
C THR A 73 4.58 -6.07 10.36
N LYS A 74 3.52 -5.90 11.18
CA LYS A 74 2.35 -6.80 11.19
C LYS A 74 1.43 -6.59 9.97
N ASN A 75 1.56 -5.47 9.27
CA ASN A 75 0.80 -5.19 8.07
C ASN A 75 1.49 -5.83 6.83
N ILE A 76 0.69 -6.41 5.93
CA ILE A 76 1.20 -7.13 4.76
C ILE A 76 1.89 -6.20 3.76
N SER A 77 1.41 -4.96 3.62
CA SER A 77 1.95 -3.96 2.70
C SER A 77 3.36 -3.58 3.14
N VAL A 78 3.60 -3.44 4.46
CA VAL A 78 4.93 -3.16 5.01
C VAL A 78 5.86 -4.36 4.88
N SER A 79 5.41 -5.52 5.37
CA SER A 79 6.25 -6.72 5.44
C SER A 79 6.64 -7.24 4.06
N ARG A 80 5.69 -7.30 3.11
CA ARG A 80 5.91 -7.92 1.80
C ARG A 80 6.40 -6.94 0.74
N CYS A 81 5.79 -5.76 0.64
CA CYS A 81 6.15 -4.81 -0.42
C CYS A 81 7.46 -4.06 -0.13
N PHE A 82 7.83 -3.87 1.14
CA PHE A 82 9.09 -3.22 1.48
C PHE A 82 10.11 -4.17 2.13
N LEU A 83 9.87 -4.66 3.34
CA LEU A 83 10.92 -5.33 4.13
C LEU A 83 11.48 -6.57 3.42
N GLN A 84 10.57 -7.44 2.98
CA GLN A 84 10.93 -8.65 2.25
C GLN A 84 11.50 -8.35 0.86
N SER A 85 10.92 -7.37 0.15
CA SER A 85 11.41 -6.98 -1.17
C SER A 85 12.82 -6.40 -1.12
N GLU A 86 13.12 -5.62 -0.07
CA GLU A 86 14.44 -5.05 0.21
C GLU A 86 15.48 -6.13 0.57
N GLU A 87 15.09 -7.10 1.39
CA GLU A 87 15.95 -8.25 1.70
C GLU A 87 16.26 -9.08 0.44
N MET A 88 15.23 -9.40 -0.34
CA MET A 88 15.37 -10.17 -1.57
C MET A 88 16.26 -9.46 -2.59
N ILE A 89 16.10 -8.14 -2.79
CA ILE A 89 16.95 -7.42 -3.73
C ILE A 89 18.40 -7.38 -3.26
N LYS A 90 18.66 -7.16 -1.96
CA LYS A 90 20.03 -7.15 -1.42
C LYS A 90 20.78 -8.46 -1.67
N VAL A 91 20.08 -9.59 -1.60
CA VAL A 91 20.67 -10.91 -1.85
C VAL A 91 20.80 -11.20 -3.36
N SER A 92 19.82 -10.80 -4.17
CA SER A 92 19.77 -11.14 -5.60
C SER A 92 20.54 -10.17 -6.51
N HIS A 93 20.76 -8.93 -6.09
CA HIS A 93 21.31 -7.87 -6.93
C HIS A 93 22.66 -8.22 -7.55
N GLN A 94 23.51 -8.97 -6.84
CA GLN A 94 24.80 -9.46 -7.34
C GLN A 94 24.69 -10.34 -8.60
N PHE A 95 23.52 -10.92 -8.87
CA PHE A 95 23.27 -11.74 -10.06
C PHE A 95 22.74 -10.92 -11.24
N PHE A 96 22.37 -9.65 -11.01
CA PHE A 96 21.85 -8.77 -12.04
C PHE A 96 23.02 -8.00 -12.63
N LYS A 97 23.41 -8.35 -13.86
CA LYS A 97 24.56 -7.74 -14.54
C LYS A 97 24.32 -6.24 -14.80
N ASN A 98 24.73 -5.38 -13.86
CA ASN A 98 24.72 -3.92 -13.93
C ASN A 98 23.38 -3.30 -14.38
N SER A 99 22.24 -3.84 -13.96
CA SER A 99 20.93 -3.35 -14.40
C SER A 99 20.54 -2.01 -13.76
N PHE A 100 20.92 -1.78 -12.50
CA PHE A 100 20.61 -0.55 -11.77
C PHE A 100 21.42 -0.43 -10.47
N ASP A 101 21.52 0.78 -9.91
CA ASP A 101 22.09 1.00 -8.58
C ASP A 101 21.15 0.46 -7.49
N LEU A 102 21.71 -0.28 -6.53
CA LEU A 102 20.94 -0.93 -5.47
C LEU A 102 20.29 0.08 -4.51
N ASN A 103 20.98 1.17 -4.17
CA ASN A 103 20.44 2.15 -3.25
C ASN A 103 19.31 2.95 -3.88
N ASP A 104 19.46 3.33 -5.16
CA ASP A 104 18.39 3.98 -5.92
C ASP A 104 17.16 3.07 -6.02
N PHE A 105 17.36 1.77 -6.23
CA PHE A 105 16.26 0.82 -6.27
C PHE A 105 15.59 0.61 -4.91
N ILE A 106 16.34 0.54 -3.81
CA ILE A 106 15.78 0.48 -2.45
C ILE A 106 14.98 1.74 -2.14
N LEU A 107 15.48 2.92 -2.54
CA LEU A 107 14.75 4.18 -2.40
C LEU A 107 13.43 4.14 -3.19
N TYR A 108 13.47 3.60 -4.41
CA TYR A 108 12.26 3.39 -5.21
C TYR A 108 11.27 2.41 -4.57
N LEU A 109 11.73 1.27 -4.01
CA LEU A 109 10.88 0.33 -3.28
C LEU A 109 10.21 1.01 -2.08
N TRP A 110 10.96 1.83 -1.35
CA TRP A 110 10.44 2.58 -0.22
C TRP A 110 9.36 3.58 -0.65
N GLN A 111 9.66 4.43 -1.63
CA GLN A 111 8.72 5.43 -2.15
C GLN A 111 7.45 4.79 -2.71
N THR A 112 7.58 3.66 -3.39
CA THR A 112 6.44 2.88 -3.90
C THR A 112 5.60 2.35 -2.74
N SER A 113 6.24 1.75 -1.73
CA SER A 113 5.56 1.21 -0.55
C SER A 113 4.84 2.29 0.26
N GLN A 114 5.43 3.49 0.40
CA GLN A 114 4.78 4.63 1.07
C GLN A 114 3.42 4.97 0.45
N ILE A 115 3.28 4.92 -0.88
CA ILE A 115 1.98 5.17 -1.54
C ILE A 115 0.94 4.12 -1.13
N LEU A 116 1.36 2.87 -0.93
CA LEU A 116 0.47 1.82 -0.44
C LEU A 116 0.13 2.01 1.05
N PHE A 117 1.05 2.51 1.87
CA PHE A 117 0.78 2.84 3.28
C PHE A 117 -0.24 3.97 3.41
N GLU A 118 -0.25 4.91 2.47
CA GLU A 118 -1.32 5.92 2.38
C GLU A 118 -2.69 5.26 2.09
N CYS A 119 -2.75 4.30 1.16
CA CYS A 119 -3.99 3.53 0.93
C CYS A 119 -4.47 2.80 2.20
N GLU A 120 -3.56 2.17 2.94
CA GLU A 120 -3.85 1.52 4.22
C GLU A 120 -4.36 2.53 5.27
N THR A 121 -3.76 3.72 5.31
CA THR A 121 -4.14 4.80 6.22
C THR A 121 -5.56 5.28 5.93
N PHE A 122 -5.90 5.52 4.66
CA PHE A 122 -7.26 5.87 4.26
C PHE A 122 -8.27 4.75 4.57
N SER A 123 -7.93 3.50 4.26
CA SER A 123 -8.83 2.36 4.52
C SER A 123 -9.09 2.19 6.03
N SER A 124 -8.03 2.26 6.84
CA SER A 124 -8.10 2.14 8.29
C SER A 124 -8.86 3.30 8.93
N LYS A 125 -8.62 4.54 8.49
CA LYS A 125 -9.37 5.72 8.93
C LYS A 125 -10.86 5.53 8.66
N LEU A 126 -11.23 5.20 7.42
CA LEU A 126 -12.63 5.00 7.03
C LEU A 126 -13.27 3.87 7.84
N LYS A 127 -12.57 2.77 8.06
CA LYS A 127 -13.06 1.63 8.86
C LYS A 127 -13.31 2.01 10.32
N THR A 128 -12.42 2.77 10.93
CA THR A 128 -12.59 3.29 12.29
C THR A 128 -13.81 4.21 12.37
N GLU A 129 -13.89 5.21 11.48
CA GLU A 129 -15.06 6.11 11.42
C GLU A 129 -16.36 5.34 11.19
N PHE A 130 -16.35 4.35 10.29
CA PHE A 130 -17.49 3.49 10.00
C PHE A 130 -17.99 2.77 11.26
N ASN A 131 -17.10 2.11 12.00
CA ASN A 131 -17.45 1.38 13.21
C ASN A 131 -18.00 2.30 14.31
N GLU A 132 -17.39 3.47 14.49
CA GLU A 132 -17.89 4.47 15.44
C GLU A 132 -19.29 4.97 15.06
N LYS A 133 -19.49 5.29 13.77
CA LYS A 133 -20.78 5.80 13.28
C LYS A 133 -21.87 4.75 13.31
N ILE A 134 -21.59 3.49 13.00
CA ILE A 134 -22.52 2.35 13.15
C ILE A 134 -23.10 2.32 14.56
N ILE A 135 -22.25 2.28 15.58
CA ILE A 135 -22.68 2.21 16.98
C ILE A 135 -23.53 3.44 17.36
N SER A 136 -23.11 4.63 16.92
CA SER A 136 -23.83 5.87 17.23
C SER A 136 -25.20 5.95 16.54
N ASN A 137 -25.29 5.50 15.28
CA ASN A 137 -26.51 5.54 14.47
C ASN A 137 -27.50 4.48 14.92
N ASP A 138 -27.04 3.28 15.30
CA ASP A 138 -27.89 2.26 15.91
C ASP A 138 -28.54 2.78 17.20
N ARG A 139 -27.78 3.47 18.06
CA ARG A 139 -28.32 4.09 19.28
C ARG A 139 -29.34 5.17 18.94
N LEU A 140 -29.04 6.05 17.99
CA LEU A 140 -29.93 7.12 17.54
C LEU A 140 -31.27 6.56 17.06
N ILE A 141 -31.25 5.56 16.18
CA ILE A 141 -32.45 4.91 15.66
C ILE A 141 -33.25 4.26 16.80
N ASN A 142 -32.58 3.47 17.64
CA ASN A 142 -33.25 2.74 18.72
C ASN A 142 -33.96 3.68 19.72
N GLN A 143 -33.35 4.82 20.03
CA GLN A 143 -33.93 5.84 20.91
C GLN A 143 -35.14 6.57 20.29
N ASN A 144 -35.28 6.55 18.97
CA ASN A 144 -36.31 7.29 18.24
C ASN A 144 -37.36 6.38 17.58
N LYS A 145 -37.39 5.06 17.87
CA LYS A 145 -38.36 4.12 17.25
C LYS A 145 -39.82 4.44 17.50
N ILE A 146 -40.13 5.07 18.64
CA ILE A 146 -41.50 5.47 19.00
C ILE A 146 -41.90 6.84 18.42
N ASN A 147 -40.93 7.57 17.86
CA ASN A 147 -41.17 8.88 17.28
C ASN A 147 -41.61 8.73 15.83
N ASN A 148 -42.45 9.65 15.36
CA ASN A 148 -42.90 9.68 13.96
C ASN A 148 -41.78 10.05 12.98
N VAL A 149 -40.63 10.52 13.47
CA VAL A 149 -39.50 10.99 12.68
C VAL A 149 -38.20 10.52 13.32
N ILE A 150 -37.30 9.94 12.52
CA ILE A 150 -35.92 9.62 12.92
C ILE A 150 -35.05 10.85 12.62
N PRO A 151 -34.24 11.33 13.57
CA PRO A 151 -33.29 12.41 13.32
C PRO A 151 -32.27 12.05 12.22
N PRO A 152 -31.63 13.05 11.58
CA PRO A 152 -30.57 12.80 10.61
C PRO A 152 -29.46 11.90 11.18
N LEU A 153 -28.97 10.96 10.36
CA LEU A 153 -27.87 10.07 10.74
C LEU A 153 -26.55 10.83 10.88
N ASN A 154 -25.67 10.32 11.72
CA ASN A 154 -24.29 10.77 11.78
C ASN A 154 -23.54 10.26 10.53
N LEU A 155 -23.11 11.19 9.68
CA LEU A 155 -22.40 10.90 8.43
C LEU A 155 -20.88 10.93 8.62
N ILE A 156 -20.16 10.16 7.80
CA ILE A 156 -18.69 10.26 7.67
C ILE A 156 -18.36 11.57 6.96
N GLN A 157 -17.51 12.40 7.57
CA GLN A 157 -17.13 13.67 7.00
C GLN A 157 -16.12 13.46 5.87
N ASN A 158 -16.23 14.23 4.78
CA ASN A 158 -15.32 14.16 3.63
C ASN A 158 -15.22 12.78 2.94
N LEU A 159 -16.21 11.88 3.12
CA LEU A 159 -16.20 10.52 2.56
C LEU A 159 -15.78 10.48 1.08
N ASN A 160 -16.39 11.32 0.24
CA ASN A 160 -16.07 11.37 -1.19
C ASN A 160 -14.61 11.75 -1.45
N ASN A 161 -14.08 12.73 -0.74
CA ASN A 161 -12.70 13.18 -0.90
C ASN A 161 -11.72 12.09 -0.46
N ASP A 162 -12.02 11.38 0.62
CA ASP A 162 -11.20 10.27 1.11
C ASP A 162 -11.18 9.11 0.10
N VAL A 163 -12.31 8.77 -0.53
CA VAL A 163 -12.37 7.76 -1.60
C VAL A 163 -11.57 8.20 -2.82
N VAL A 164 -11.65 9.48 -3.22
CA VAL A 164 -10.86 10.03 -4.34
C VAL A 164 -9.36 9.98 -4.03
N ALA A 165 -8.96 10.35 -2.82
CA ALA A 165 -7.57 10.30 -2.37
C ALA A 165 -7.05 8.86 -2.39
N TYR A 166 -7.83 7.91 -1.86
CA TYR A 166 -7.52 6.48 -1.93
C TYR A 166 -7.32 6.01 -3.37
N LEU A 167 -8.30 6.23 -4.26
CA LEU A 167 -8.23 5.76 -5.65
C LEU A 167 -7.08 6.41 -6.43
N SER A 168 -6.73 7.66 -6.09
CA SER A 168 -5.58 8.35 -6.65
C SER A 168 -4.26 7.70 -6.24
N ASN A 169 -4.10 7.38 -4.95
CA ASN A 169 -2.93 6.65 -4.46
C ASN A 169 -2.88 5.21 -5.00
N ALA A 170 -4.00 4.50 -5.06
CA ALA A 170 -4.08 3.16 -5.64
C ALA A 170 -3.61 3.15 -7.11
N LYS A 171 -4.10 4.10 -7.93
CA LYS A 171 -3.65 4.26 -9.32
C LYS A 171 -2.17 4.62 -9.40
N ARG A 172 -1.70 5.54 -8.55
CA ARG A 172 -0.28 5.95 -8.51
C ARG A 172 0.62 4.78 -8.12
N PHE A 173 0.19 3.96 -7.16
CA PHE A 173 0.89 2.75 -6.75
C PHE A 173 1.02 1.78 -7.92
N LEU A 174 -0.07 1.48 -8.64
CA LEU A 174 0.00 0.63 -9.85
C LEU A 174 1.00 1.17 -10.88
N ILE A 175 0.98 2.48 -11.14
CA ILE A 175 1.95 3.11 -12.05
C ILE A 175 3.38 2.87 -11.57
N GLN A 176 3.65 3.06 -10.28
CA GLN A 176 4.97 2.76 -9.72
C GLN A 176 5.28 1.28 -9.86
N SER A 177 4.41 0.35 -9.46
CA SER A 177 4.63 -1.10 -9.59
C SER A 177 5.08 -1.53 -11.00
N TYR A 178 4.50 -0.96 -12.06
CA TYR A 178 4.91 -1.24 -13.44
C TYR A 178 6.33 -0.73 -13.78
N ARG A 179 6.87 0.23 -13.04
CA ARG A 179 8.26 0.69 -13.20
C ARG A 179 9.28 -0.36 -12.78
N LEU A 180 8.88 -1.43 -12.07
CA LEU A 180 9.73 -2.61 -11.94
C LEU A 180 10.19 -3.12 -13.31
N LEU A 181 9.35 -3.02 -14.33
CA LEU A 181 9.71 -3.42 -15.69
C LEU A 181 10.82 -2.54 -16.29
N GLU A 182 10.90 -1.27 -15.89
CA GLU A 182 12.00 -0.36 -16.29
C GLU A 182 13.32 -0.89 -15.72
N PHE A 183 13.35 -1.20 -14.42
CA PHE A 183 14.57 -1.68 -13.74
C PHE A 183 15.01 -3.06 -14.21
N PHE A 184 14.07 -3.99 -14.39
CA PHE A 184 14.41 -5.37 -14.71
C PHE A 184 14.57 -5.60 -16.22
N TYR A 185 13.90 -4.84 -17.08
CA TYR A 185 13.87 -5.14 -18.52
C TYR A 185 14.25 -3.98 -19.43
N ASP A 186 14.61 -2.81 -18.90
CA ASP A 186 14.82 -1.58 -19.66
C ASP A 186 13.54 -1.17 -20.43
N ALA A 187 12.37 -1.46 -19.87
CA ALA A 187 11.11 -1.03 -20.46
C ALA A 187 11.01 0.50 -20.47
N PRO A 188 10.40 1.11 -21.51
CA PRO A 188 10.16 2.54 -21.52
C PRO A 188 9.14 2.93 -20.45
N HIS A 189 9.28 4.14 -19.91
CA HIS A 189 8.32 4.70 -18.97
C HIS A 189 6.95 4.89 -19.64
N ALA A 190 5.97 4.05 -19.28
CA ALA A 190 4.62 4.07 -19.86
C ALA A 190 3.60 4.90 -19.04
N GLY A 191 3.99 5.37 -17.85
CA GLY A 191 3.10 6.08 -16.93
C GLY A 191 1.82 5.26 -16.64
N SER A 192 0.65 5.84 -16.94
CA SER A 192 -0.65 5.18 -16.73
C SER A 192 -1.13 4.30 -17.90
N ASN A 193 -0.33 4.16 -18.95
CA ASN A 193 -0.67 3.33 -20.11
C ASN A 193 -0.18 1.89 -19.93
N PHE A 194 -0.86 1.13 -19.07
CA PHE A 194 -0.51 -0.27 -18.77
C PHE A 194 -0.51 -1.17 -20.02
N LYS A 195 -1.40 -0.88 -20.98
CA LYS A 195 -1.45 -1.59 -22.26
C LYS A 195 -0.15 -1.43 -23.06
N GLN A 196 0.39 -0.20 -23.13
CA GLN A 196 1.66 0.05 -23.82
C GLN A 196 2.83 -0.69 -23.15
N ALA A 197 2.87 -0.71 -21.81
CA ALA A 197 3.89 -1.49 -21.09
C ALA A 197 3.77 -2.99 -21.43
N LEU A 198 2.55 -3.52 -21.44
CA LEU A 198 2.29 -4.92 -21.75
C LEU A 198 2.66 -5.29 -23.21
N GLU A 199 2.25 -4.47 -24.18
CA GLU A 199 2.61 -4.64 -25.60
C GLU A 199 4.13 -4.63 -25.80
N TRP A 200 4.83 -3.73 -25.10
CA TRP A 200 6.29 -3.68 -25.15
C TRP A 200 6.92 -4.94 -24.57
N MET A 201 6.45 -5.40 -23.41
CA MET A 201 6.93 -6.63 -22.76
C MET A 201 6.69 -7.86 -23.64
N ALA A 202 5.49 -8.00 -24.21
CA ALA A 202 5.14 -9.08 -25.12
C ALA A 202 6.05 -9.09 -26.37
N LYS A 203 6.34 -7.93 -26.94
CA LYS A 203 7.27 -7.81 -28.07
C LYS A 203 8.71 -8.17 -27.68
N LYS A 204 9.15 -7.82 -26.47
CA LYS A 204 10.52 -8.01 -26.00
C LYS A 204 10.80 -9.46 -25.58
N LEU A 205 9.85 -10.09 -24.89
CA LEU A 205 10.03 -11.40 -24.25
C LEU A 205 9.24 -12.55 -24.92
N GLY A 206 8.24 -12.22 -25.74
CA GLY A 206 7.28 -13.18 -26.29
C GLY A 206 5.98 -13.25 -25.48
N GLU A 207 4.87 -13.58 -26.14
CA GLU A 207 3.53 -13.66 -25.51
C GLU A 207 3.43 -14.78 -24.48
N ASP A 208 4.14 -15.89 -24.70
CA ASP A 208 4.15 -17.05 -23.80
C ASP A 208 5.07 -16.87 -22.58
N HIS A 209 5.75 -15.73 -22.45
CA HIS A 209 6.63 -15.48 -21.32
C HIS A 209 5.83 -15.32 -20.02
N ASN A 210 6.27 -15.97 -18.93
CA ASN A 210 5.53 -16.03 -17.65
C ASN A 210 5.09 -14.64 -17.13
N ILE A 211 5.98 -13.65 -17.19
CA ILE A 211 5.65 -12.26 -16.77
C ILE A 211 4.61 -11.61 -17.68
N VAL A 212 4.66 -11.88 -18.98
CA VAL A 212 3.69 -11.33 -19.94
C VAL A 212 2.32 -11.94 -19.68
N GLN A 213 2.25 -13.26 -19.49
CA GLN A 213 1.01 -13.95 -19.13
C GLN A 213 0.46 -13.46 -17.78
N TYR A 214 1.32 -13.27 -16.78
CA TYR A 214 0.93 -12.71 -15.49
C TYR A 214 0.30 -11.32 -15.65
N LEU A 215 0.97 -10.40 -16.34
CA LEU A 215 0.46 -9.05 -16.57
C LEU A 215 -0.83 -9.02 -17.41
N GLN A 216 -0.99 -9.95 -18.37
CA GLN A 216 -2.24 -10.13 -19.13
C GLN A 216 -3.39 -10.54 -18.22
N ASN A 217 -3.16 -11.49 -17.31
CA ASN A 217 -4.18 -11.98 -16.38
C ASN A 217 -4.61 -10.88 -15.37
N GLU A 218 -3.68 -9.99 -14.99
CA GLU A 218 -3.95 -8.88 -14.07
C GLU A 218 -4.50 -7.62 -14.76
N ASP A 219 -4.50 -7.54 -16.09
CA ASP A 219 -4.87 -6.34 -16.84
C ASP A 219 -6.27 -5.82 -16.47
N ILE A 220 -7.26 -6.72 -16.36
CA ILE A 220 -8.63 -6.33 -16.03
C ILE A 220 -8.73 -5.68 -14.64
N HIS A 221 -8.00 -6.21 -13.65
CA HIS A 221 -7.97 -5.68 -12.28
C HIS A 221 -7.24 -4.33 -12.22
N ASN A 222 -6.10 -4.22 -12.89
CA ASN A 222 -5.32 -2.98 -12.94
C ASN A 222 -6.09 -1.87 -13.66
N ARG A 223 -6.77 -2.21 -14.77
CA ARG A 223 -7.65 -1.30 -15.50
C ARG A 223 -8.87 -0.93 -14.68
N LYS A 224 -9.43 -1.84 -13.86
CA LYS A 224 -10.54 -1.50 -12.94
C LYS A 224 -10.15 -0.34 -12.02
N ILE A 225 -9.03 -0.43 -11.30
CA ILE A 225 -8.59 0.63 -10.37
C ILE A 225 -8.36 1.97 -11.10
N SER A 226 -7.68 1.92 -12.25
CA SER A 226 -7.43 3.12 -13.07
C SER A 226 -8.74 3.77 -13.55
N ASN A 227 -9.70 2.97 -14.00
CA ASN A 227 -10.98 3.45 -14.48
C ASN A 227 -11.90 3.95 -13.37
N LEU A 228 -11.88 3.32 -12.18
CA LEU A 228 -12.60 3.84 -11.01
C LEU A 228 -12.19 5.28 -10.73
N ARG A 229 -10.89 5.54 -10.58
CA ARG A 229 -10.36 6.90 -10.39
C ARG A 229 -10.82 7.83 -11.51
N ASN A 230 -10.57 7.46 -12.76
CA ASN A 230 -10.85 8.32 -13.92
C ASN A 230 -12.36 8.62 -14.08
N SER A 231 -13.24 7.68 -13.73
CA SER A 231 -14.69 7.86 -13.82
C SER A 231 -15.25 8.87 -12.81
N ILE A 232 -14.53 9.13 -11.72
CA ILE A 232 -14.90 10.21 -10.78
C ILE A 232 -14.58 11.58 -11.39
N GLU A 233 -13.47 11.70 -12.12
CA GLU A 233 -13.07 12.98 -12.73
C GLU A 233 -13.83 13.29 -14.03
N HIS A 234 -14.23 12.25 -14.76
CA HIS A 234 -14.86 12.37 -16.06
C HIS A 234 -16.14 11.51 -16.14
N PRO A 235 -17.15 11.79 -15.31
CA PRO A 235 -18.34 10.96 -15.20
C PRO A 235 -19.20 11.03 -16.47
N LYS A 236 -19.72 9.87 -16.88
CA LYS A 236 -20.72 9.68 -17.94
C LYS A 236 -21.71 8.60 -17.53
N GLU A 237 -22.77 8.40 -18.30
CA GLU A 237 -23.80 7.40 -18.00
C GLU A 237 -23.19 6.00 -17.84
N ASP A 238 -22.42 5.51 -18.81
CA ASP A 238 -21.76 4.20 -18.75
C ASP A 238 -20.33 4.23 -18.18
N TYR A 239 -20.00 5.31 -17.46
CA TYR A 239 -18.67 5.53 -16.90
C TYR A 239 -18.72 6.42 -15.65
N ARG A 240 -19.12 5.85 -14.51
CA ARG A 240 -19.32 6.60 -13.27
C ARG A 240 -19.05 5.74 -12.04
N VAL A 241 -18.72 6.41 -10.94
CA VAL A 241 -18.72 5.87 -9.58
C VAL A 241 -19.66 6.73 -8.74
N THR A 242 -20.57 6.08 -8.02
CA THR A 242 -21.43 6.71 -7.03
C THR A 242 -20.99 6.23 -5.65
N VAL A 243 -20.74 7.16 -4.73
CA VAL A 243 -20.43 6.86 -3.34
C VAL A 243 -21.56 7.39 -2.48
N GLU A 244 -22.12 6.53 -1.66
CA GLU A 244 -23.20 6.85 -0.74
C GLU A 244 -22.72 6.75 0.70
N ASN A 245 -23.12 7.71 1.52
CA ASN A 245 -22.84 7.69 2.96
C ASN A 245 -23.94 6.88 3.69
N PHE A 246 -23.94 6.94 5.02
CA PHE A 246 -25.05 6.38 5.80
C PHE A 246 -26.39 6.95 5.34
N SER A 247 -27.36 6.07 5.10
CA SER A 247 -28.73 6.43 4.71
C SER A 247 -29.75 5.62 5.50
N ILE A 248 -30.98 6.12 5.66
CA ILE A 248 -32.07 5.36 6.26
C ILE A 248 -32.71 4.49 5.17
N GLY A 249 -32.73 3.18 5.40
CA GLY A 249 -33.45 2.20 4.62
C GLY A 249 -34.79 1.78 5.26
N PRO A 250 -35.49 0.81 4.63
CA PRO A 250 -36.73 0.25 5.17
C PRO A 250 -36.58 -0.30 6.60
N ASP A 251 -37.70 -0.42 7.29
CA ASP A 251 -37.79 -0.92 8.68
C ASP A 251 -36.94 -0.14 9.70
N ASN A 252 -36.66 1.14 9.42
CA ASN A 252 -35.81 1.99 10.25
C ASN A 252 -34.42 1.38 10.47
N LYS A 253 -33.86 0.71 9.46
CA LYS A 253 -32.46 0.27 9.46
C LYS A 253 -31.64 1.26 8.67
N PHE A 254 -30.42 1.57 9.10
CA PHE A 254 -29.53 2.31 8.22
C PHE A 254 -28.86 1.38 7.21
N MET A 255 -28.55 1.91 6.04
CA MET A 255 -27.56 1.34 5.13
C MET A 255 -26.23 2.00 5.43
N ALA A 256 -25.19 1.18 5.49
CA ALA A 256 -23.84 1.67 5.74
C ALA A 256 -23.22 2.21 4.44
N PRO A 257 -22.23 3.14 4.52
CA PRO A 257 -21.56 3.67 3.36
C PRO A 257 -21.15 2.61 2.33
N SER A 258 -21.51 2.89 1.10
CA SER A 258 -21.38 1.97 -0.02
C SER A 258 -21.00 2.72 -1.27
N TRP A 259 -20.62 1.97 -2.30
CA TRP A 259 -20.41 2.52 -3.61
C TRP A 259 -20.93 1.60 -4.71
N GLU A 260 -21.22 2.20 -5.84
CA GLU A 260 -21.58 1.54 -7.08
C GLU A 260 -20.73 2.11 -8.20
N TYR A 261 -20.46 1.30 -9.22
CA TYR A 261 -19.75 1.77 -10.40
C TYR A 261 -20.25 1.11 -11.67
N ASN A 262 -20.27 1.88 -12.74
CA ASN A 262 -20.47 1.39 -14.10
C ASN A 262 -19.27 1.85 -14.93
N LEU A 263 -18.48 0.92 -15.45
CA LEU A 263 -17.27 1.21 -16.22
C LEU A 263 -17.36 0.68 -17.66
N THR A 264 -18.53 0.23 -18.10
CA THR A 264 -18.77 -0.49 -19.37
C THR A 264 -18.35 0.29 -20.62
N GLU A 265 -18.23 1.62 -20.55
CA GLU A 265 -17.64 2.42 -21.63
C GLU A 265 -16.18 2.01 -21.94
N LYS A 266 -15.41 1.61 -20.93
CA LYS A 266 -13.96 1.35 -21.05
C LYS A 266 -13.59 -0.11 -20.83
N ILE A 267 -14.23 -0.75 -19.87
CA ILE A 267 -14.06 -2.16 -19.51
C ILE A 267 -15.45 -2.70 -19.22
N ASP A 268 -15.83 -3.84 -19.79
CA ASP A 268 -17.16 -4.44 -19.57
C ASP A 268 -17.30 -4.94 -18.12
N PHE A 269 -17.46 -3.99 -17.21
CA PHE A 269 -17.35 -4.17 -15.77
C PHE A 269 -18.26 -3.17 -15.06
N LYS A 270 -19.19 -3.69 -14.26
CA LYS A 270 -20.12 -2.91 -13.44
C LYS A 270 -20.38 -3.63 -12.13
N SER A 271 -20.73 -2.90 -11.08
CA SER A 271 -21.24 -3.52 -9.85
C SER A 271 -22.67 -4.03 -10.08
N GLU A 272 -23.04 -5.12 -9.42
CA GLU A 272 -24.41 -5.68 -9.45
C GLU A 272 -25.35 -5.01 -8.43
N GLY A 273 -24.87 -3.97 -7.75
CA GLY A 273 -25.58 -3.20 -6.72
C GLY A 273 -24.58 -2.53 -5.76
N PRO A 274 -25.06 -1.97 -4.64
CA PRO A 274 -24.20 -1.29 -3.68
C PRO A 274 -23.22 -2.26 -3.02
N ILE A 275 -21.94 -1.92 -3.04
CA ILE A 275 -20.87 -2.70 -2.40
C ILE A 275 -20.43 -1.96 -1.14
N CYS A 276 -20.27 -2.67 -0.01
CA CYS A 276 -19.74 -2.09 1.22
C CYS A 276 -18.35 -1.48 0.97
N LEU A 277 -18.24 -0.18 1.19
CA LEU A 277 -17.08 0.59 0.80
C LEU A 277 -15.83 0.14 1.58
N SER A 278 -15.91 0.06 2.92
CA SER A 278 -14.76 -0.28 3.76
C SER A 278 -14.16 -1.65 3.41
N SER A 279 -14.98 -2.69 3.24
CA SER A 279 -14.48 -4.01 2.84
C SER A 279 -13.91 -4.01 1.42
N SER A 280 -14.47 -3.20 0.52
CA SER A 280 -13.98 -3.11 -0.84
C SER A 280 -12.63 -2.41 -0.92
N LEU A 281 -12.39 -1.36 -0.12
CA LEU A 281 -11.10 -0.67 -0.04
C LEU A 281 -10.04 -1.58 0.62
N ASP A 282 -10.37 -2.28 1.70
CA ASP A 282 -9.48 -3.28 2.34
C ASP A 282 -9.04 -4.36 1.32
N THR A 283 -10.00 -4.88 0.55
CA THR A 283 -9.73 -5.91 -0.49
C THR A 283 -8.86 -5.35 -1.62
N MET A 284 -9.12 -4.11 -2.06
CA MET A 284 -8.30 -3.47 -3.09
C MET A 284 -6.86 -3.26 -2.60
N THR A 285 -6.66 -2.79 -1.38
CA THR A 285 -5.32 -2.59 -0.80
C THR A 285 -4.57 -3.91 -0.70
N TYR A 286 -5.25 -4.97 -0.24
CA TYR A 286 -4.69 -6.32 -0.23
C TYR A 286 -4.25 -6.78 -1.62
N ASN A 287 -5.12 -6.61 -2.62
CA ASN A 287 -4.81 -7.02 -4.00
C ASN A 287 -3.65 -6.22 -4.60
N LEU A 288 -3.54 -4.92 -4.30
CA LEU A 288 -2.39 -4.11 -4.71
C LEU A 288 -1.09 -4.64 -4.12
N ALA A 289 -1.08 -4.96 -2.82
CA ALA A 289 0.09 -5.52 -2.15
C ALA A 289 0.52 -6.86 -2.79
N VAL A 290 -0.44 -7.75 -3.03
CA VAL A 290 -0.21 -9.06 -3.65
C VAL A 290 0.25 -8.92 -5.10
N PHE A 291 -0.31 -7.98 -5.87
CA PHE A 291 0.11 -7.71 -7.24
C PHE A 291 1.57 -7.27 -7.29
N PHE A 292 1.95 -6.30 -6.45
CA PHE A 292 3.33 -5.83 -6.38
C PHE A 292 4.30 -6.94 -5.96
N GLU A 293 3.97 -7.68 -4.90
CA GLU A 293 4.76 -8.82 -4.42
C GLU A 293 4.97 -9.85 -5.54
N ALA A 294 3.90 -10.27 -6.22
CA ALA A 294 3.97 -11.27 -7.27
C ALA A 294 4.76 -10.78 -8.49
N LEU A 295 4.54 -9.54 -8.93
CA LEU A 295 5.31 -8.95 -10.03
C LEU A 295 6.80 -8.87 -9.68
N PHE A 296 7.13 -8.41 -8.48
CA PHE A 296 8.50 -8.29 -8.01
C PHE A 296 9.21 -9.65 -7.91
N VAL A 297 8.55 -10.64 -7.30
CA VAL A 297 9.05 -12.02 -7.22
C VAL A 297 9.27 -12.60 -8.61
N ALA A 298 8.31 -12.41 -9.54
CA ALA A 298 8.45 -12.90 -10.90
C ALA A 298 9.63 -12.26 -11.64
N CYS A 299 9.87 -10.96 -11.43
CA CYS A 299 11.03 -10.27 -12.00
C CYS A 299 12.36 -10.83 -11.44
N ILE A 300 12.45 -11.06 -10.12
CA ILE A 300 13.65 -11.66 -9.52
C ILE A 300 13.86 -13.08 -10.03
N ASP A 301 12.83 -13.92 -9.98
CA ASP A 301 12.92 -15.32 -10.39
C ASP A 301 13.37 -15.46 -11.85
N ASP A 302 12.81 -14.63 -12.73
CA ASP A 302 13.21 -14.54 -14.14
C ASP A 302 14.70 -14.21 -14.31
N LYS A 303 15.22 -13.22 -13.55
CA LYS A 303 16.65 -12.89 -13.58
C LYS A 303 17.54 -13.98 -13.00
N LEU A 304 17.02 -14.81 -12.11
CA LEU A 304 17.74 -15.93 -11.50
C LEU A 304 17.66 -17.23 -12.31
N GLN A 305 16.88 -17.30 -13.41
CA GLN A 305 16.71 -18.52 -14.20
C GLN A 305 18.04 -19.18 -14.61
N ASN A 306 19.02 -18.36 -15.02
CA ASN A 306 20.35 -18.81 -15.45
C ASN A 306 21.38 -18.89 -14.31
N SER A 307 20.96 -18.76 -13.05
CA SER A 307 21.81 -18.88 -11.86
C SER A 307 21.61 -20.22 -11.15
N GLU A 308 22.56 -20.58 -10.26
CA GLU A 308 22.39 -21.71 -9.34
C GLU A 308 21.35 -21.43 -8.25
N TYR A 309 20.82 -20.20 -8.17
CA TYR A 309 19.86 -19.74 -7.17
C TYR A 309 18.44 -19.66 -7.74
N GLY A 310 17.45 -19.74 -6.87
CA GLY A 310 16.03 -19.56 -7.18
C GLY A 310 15.28 -18.88 -6.04
N VAL A 311 14.05 -18.43 -6.32
CA VAL A 311 13.17 -17.88 -5.29
C VAL A 311 12.27 -18.98 -4.73
N PHE A 312 12.32 -19.19 -3.42
CA PHE A 312 11.57 -20.25 -2.74
C PHE A 312 10.61 -19.66 -1.73
N ARG A 313 9.36 -20.14 -1.78
CA ARG A 313 8.37 -19.84 -0.75
C ARG A 313 8.67 -20.68 0.50
N ILE A 314 8.86 -20.01 1.63
CA ILE A 314 9.02 -20.67 2.93
C ILE A 314 7.62 -21.08 3.40
N ASN A 315 7.36 -22.38 3.42
CA ASN A 315 6.15 -22.95 4.01
C ASN A 315 6.31 -22.96 5.54
N ASN A 316 5.93 -21.88 6.22
CA ASN A 316 5.80 -21.92 7.67
C ASN A 316 4.54 -22.72 8.05
N THR A 317 4.71 -23.68 8.97
CA THR A 317 3.60 -24.44 9.57
C THR A 317 2.61 -23.50 10.27
N GLN A 318 1.33 -23.68 9.92
CA GLN A 318 0.10 -23.22 10.61
C GLN A 318 0.24 -22.01 11.54
N GLU A 319 0.00 -20.80 11.00
CA GLU A 319 -0.49 -19.56 11.66
C GLU A 319 0.09 -18.30 11.01
N ASP A 320 1.15 -18.42 10.22
CA ASP A 320 1.79 -17.27 9.60
C ASP A 320 1.12 -16.90 8.26
N HIS A 321 0.27 -15.88 8.29
CA HIS A 321 -0.30 -15.28 7.07
C HIS A 321 0.76 -14.60 6.19
N SER A 322 2.05 -14.58 6.55
CA SER A 322 3.11 -14.04 5.69
C SER A 322 3.61 -15.09 4.69
N LYS A 323 3.42 -14.82 3.39
CA LYS A 323 4.13 -15.54 2.33
C LYS A 323 5.59 -15.09 2.38
N LYS A 324 6.43 -15.79 3.14
CA LYS A 324 7.87 -15.49 3.15
C LYS A 324 8.54 -16.15 1.95
N TYR A 325 9.48 -15.45 1.35
CA TYR A 325 10.30 -15.88 0.22
C TYR A 325 11.76 -15.78 0.65
N LYS A 326 12.56 -16.75 0.25
CA LYS A 326 14.03 -16.71 0.36
C LYS A 326 14.65 -16.97 -1.00
N ILE A 327 15.85 -16.46 -1.21
CA ILE A 327 16.70 -16.84 -2.33
C ILE A 327 17.67 -17.91 -1.81
N ASP A 328 17.70 -19.06 -2.47
CA ASP A 328 18.52 -20.20 -2.06
C ASP A 328 19.08 -20.94 -3.27
N LYS A 329 20.02 -21.87 -3.08
CA LYS A 329 20.53 -22.71 -4.16
C LYS A 329 19.48 -23.73 -4.59
N LYS A 330 19.33 -23.93 -5.90
CA LYS A 330 18.36 -24.86 -6.50
C LYS A 330 18.55 -26.33 -6.10
N ASN A 331 19.73 -26.71 -5.61
CA ASN A 331 20.05 -28.09 -5.22
C ASN A 331 19.96 -28.34 -3.71
N ASP A 332 19.71 -27.31 -2.89
CA ASP A 332 19.73 -27.39 -1.42
C ASP A 332 18.32 -27.51 -0.80
N ILE A 333 17.30 -27.80 -1.62
CA ILE A 333 15.88 -27.95 -1.26
C ILE A 333 15.35 -29.21 -1.93
#